data_AF-A0A2W4PAM8-F1
#
_entry.id   AF-A0A2W4PAM8-F1
#
_cell.length_a   1.000
_cell.length_b   1.000
_cell.length_c   1.000
_cell.angle_alpha   90.00
_cell.angle_beta   90.00
_cell.angle_gamma   90.00
#
_symmetry.space_group_name_H-M   'P 1'
#
loop_
_entity.id
_entity.type
_entity.pdbx_description
1 polymer ?
#
loop_
_entity_poly.entity_id
_entity_poly.type
_entity_poly.pdbx_seq_one_letter_code
_entity_poly.pdbx_strand_id
1 'polypeptide(L)'
;LQRAVPAGEQTLRFSPTTLAGIFLGQIKRWNDPAIAADNPGVPLPSIPIKVLYRSDNARNSLTMSEYLSSVSPEWQSRIGSGTWVPWPTGLGYSSNSRVMNKLMWTPGAISYIDLVFALENKLPLPPIKNAAGNYVVPTTESLMAAAESTEMPADLRTPIANAKAENAYPLAGFTYILIRQQTYTDVEKAQALTDFLYWSLTEGQGATVRLGYAPLPENVRHRAIEQLRKVRVGGEQVFDGPVK
;
A
#
# COMPACT_ATOMS: atom_id res chain seq x y z
N LEU A 1 2.26 -3.47 10.20
CA LEU A 1 3.03 -2.94 11.35
C LEU A 1 2.53 -3.53 12.64
N GLN A 2 3.41 -3.60 13.65
CA GLN A 2 3.08 -4.08 14.99
C GLN A 2 3.67 -3.12 16.04
N ARG A 3 2.95 -2.86 17.13
CA ARG A 3 3.58 -2.33 18.35
C ARG A 3 3.26 -3.25 19.51
N ALA A 4 4.31 -3.54 20.29
CA ALA A 4 4.24 -4.31 21.52
C ALA A 4 3.70 -5.73 21.35
N VAL A 5 4.43 -6.51 20.57
CA VAL A 5 4.73 -7.88 20.99
C VAL A 5 6.00 -7.75 21.82
N PRO A 6 6.01 -8.01 23.13
CA PRO A 6 7.27 -8.16 23.88
C PRO A 6 8.00 -9.40 23.37
N ALA A 7 8.57 -9.29 22.17
CA ALA A 7 9.47 -10.22 21.53
C ALA A 7 10.89 -9.64 21.58
N GLY A 8 11.26 -8.99 22.70
CA GLY A 8 12.57 -8.39 22.95
C GLY A 8 13.18 -7.67 21.74
N GLU A 9 12.76 -6.43 21.45
CA GLU A 9 13.29 -5.59 20.35
C GLU A 9 13.25 -6.17 18.91
N GLN A 10 12.97 -7.47 18.71
CA GLN A 10 12.98 -8.10 17.39
C GLN A 10 11.71 -7.77 16.61
N THR A 11 11.93 -7.39 15.35
CA THR A 11 10.86 -7.22 14.37
C THR A 11 10.42 -8.60 13.88
N LEU A 12 9.15 -8.94 14.06
CA LEU A 12 8.59 -10.19 13.57
C LEU A 12 8.41 -10.13 12.06
N ARG A 13 8.54 -11.28 11.42
CA ARG A 13 8.21 -11.50 10.00
C ARG A 13 6.97 -12.36 9.87
N PHE A 14 6.29 -12.26 8.73
CA PHE A 14 5.03 -12.98 8.51
C PHE A 14 4.94 -13.59 7.13
N SER A 15 4.44 -14.83 7.06
CA SER A 15 4.00 -15.44 5.81
C SER A 15 2.61 -14.95 5.39
N PRO A 16 2.20 -15.16 4.13
CA PRO A 16 0.87 -14.80 3.67
C PRO A 16 -0.23 -15.51 4.45
N THR A 17 -0.05 -16.80 4.75
CA THR A 17 -1.00 -17.60 5.54
C THR A 17 -1.17 -17.03 6.94
N THR A 18 -0.08 -16.66 7.62
CA THR A 18 -0.15 -16.06 8.96
C THR A 18 -0.87 -14.71 8.94
N LEU A 19 -0.54 -13.82 7.99
CA LEU A 19 -1.24 -12.53 7.89
C LEU A 19 -2.72 -12.70 7.58
N ALA A 20 -3.07 -13.58 6.64
CA ALA A 20 -4.47 -13.88 6.33
C ALA A 20 -5.21 -14.44 7.55
N GLY A 21 -4.62 -15.40 8.27
CA GLY A 21 -5.20 -15.97 9.49
C GLY A 21 -5.44 -14.94 10.60
N ILE A 22 -4.53 -13.96 10.75
CA ILE A 22 -4.70 -12.84 11.69
C ILE A 22 -5.91 -11.97 11.30
N PHE A 23 -5.99 -11.53 10.04
CA PHE A 23 -7.06 -10.63 9.60
C PHE A 23 -8.41 -11.35 9.40
N LEU A 24 -8.42 -12.67 9.22
CA LEU A 24 -9.62 -13.52 9.30
C LEU A 24 -10.08 -13.77 10.73
N GLY A 25 -9.26 -13.44 11.75
CA GLY A 25 -9.54 -13.71 13.16
C GLY A 25 -9.37 -15.17 13.57
N GLN A 26 -8.71 -15.98 12.75
CA GLN A 26 -8.36 -17.37 13.04
C GLN A 26 -7.16 -17.45 13.99
N ILE A 27 -6.16 -16.59 13.78
CA ILE A 27 -4.98 -16.44 14.64
C ILE A 27 -5.26 -15.31 15.63
N LYS A 28 -5.39 -15.65 16.92
CA LYS A 28 -5.91 -14.73 17.96
C LYS A 28 -4.90 -14.33 19.03
N ARG A 29 -3.73 -14.99 19.09
CA ARG A 29 -2.68 -14.70 20.09
C ARG A 29 -1.32 -14.65 19.42
N TRP A 30 -0.41 -13.87 19.99
CA TRP A 30 0.92 -13.65 19.43
C TRP A 30 1.86 -14.86 19.51
N ASN A 31 1.60 -15.80 20.42
CA ASN A 31 2.33 -17.06 20.53
C ASN A 31 1.70 -18.21 19.71
N ASP A 32 0.87 -17.89 18.72
CA ASP A 32 0.27 -18.89 17.84
C ASP A 32 1.35 -19.69 17.09
N PRO A 33 1.18 -21.01 16.89
CA PRO A 33 2.15 -21.84 16.17
C PRO A 33 2.51 -21.33 14.78
N ALA A 34 1.59 -20.70 14.05
CA ALA A 34 1.89 -20.12 12.73
C ALA A 34 2.85 -18.93 12.82
N ILE A 35 2.68 -18.06 13.82
CA ILE A 35 3.59 -16.93 14.08
C ILE A 35 4.95 -17.47 14.56
N ALA A 36 4.96 -18.51 15.40
CA ALA A 36 6.19 -19.16 15.86
C ALA A 36 6.96 -19.81 14.71
N ALA A 37 6.27 -20.46 13.77
CA ALA A 37 6.88 -21.06 12.58
C ALA A 37 7.52 -20.00 11.67
N ASP A 38 6.88 -18.84 11.53
CA ASP A 38 7.47 -17.71 10.83
C ASP A 38 8.71 -17.14 11.56
N ASN A 39 8.77 -17.23 12.89
CA ASN A 39 9.76 -16.55 13.73
C ASN A 39 10.51 -17.55 14.65
N PRO A 40 11.31 -18.49 14.08
CA PRO A 40 11.97 -19.52 14.87
C PRO A 40 12.95 -18.92 15.89
N GLY A 41 12.86 -19.38 17.13
CA GLY A 41 13.72 -18.93 18.22
C GLY A 41 13.32 -17.59 18.86
N VAL A 42 12.29 -16.92 18.35
CA VAL A 42 11.79 -15.66 18.94
C VAL A 42 10.87 -15.98 20.12
N PRO A 43 11.10 -15.40 21.31
CA PRO A 43 10.20 -15.57 22.45
C PRO A 43 8.90 -14.82 22.18
N LEU A 44 7.81 -15.56 21.95
CA LEU A 44 6.50 -14.98 21.65
C LEU A 44 5.61 -14.91 22.90
N PRO A 45 5.02 -13.74 23.21
CA PRO A 45 4.18 -13.56 24.37
C PRO A 45 2.77 -14.13 24.14
N SER A 46 2.22 -14.72 25.20
CA SER A 46 0.83 -15.18 25.20
C SER A 46 -0.13 -14.02 25.48
N ILE A 47 -0.18 -13.04 24.58
CA ILE A 47 -1.16 -11.93 24.62
C ILE A 47 -2.09 -11.97 23.40
N PRO A 48 -3.35 -11.49 23.52
CA PRO A 48 -4.27 -11.42 22.39
C PRO A 48 -3.75 -10.50 21.27
N ILE A 49 -4.05 -10.86 20.03
CA ILE A 49 -3.88 -10.00 18.86
C ILE A 49 -5.08 -9.07 18.76
N LYS A 50 -4.82 -7.78 18.55
CA LYS A 50 -5.85 -6.76 18.34
C LYS A 50 -5.67 -6.15 16.95
N VAL A 51 -6.44 -6.64 15.99
CA VAL A 51 -6.46 -6.08 14.63
C VAL A 51 -7.09 -4.68 14.69
N LEU A 52 -6.41 -3.70 14.12
CA LEU A 52 -6.93 -2.35 13.90
C LEU A 52 -7.00 -2.09 12.39
N TYR A 53 -8.12 -1.55 11.92
CA TYR A 53 -8.36 -1.28 10.50
C TYR A 53 -8.96 0.11 10.29
N ARG A 54 -8.97 0.58 9.04
CA ARG A 54 -9.61 1.85 8.65
C ARG A 54 -11.12 1.65 8.50
N SER A 55 -11.92 2.41 9.24
CA SER A 55 -13.38 2.34 9.15
C SER A 55 -13.97 3.18 8.02
N ASP A 56 -13.20 4.11 7.47
CA ASP A 56 -13.54 4.94 6.31
C ASP A 56 -12.97 4.36 5.00
N ASN A 57 -13.48 4.83 3.86
CA ASN A 57 -12.94 4.47 2.55
C ASN A 57 -11.47 4.90 2.45
N ALA A 58 -10.56 3.95 2.29
CA ALA A 58 -9.13 4.20 2.29
C ALA A 58 -8.39 3.39 1.24
N ARG A 59 -7.40 4.01 0.58
CA ARG A 59 -6.55 3.31 -0.39
C ARG A 59 -5.70 2.22 0.26
N ASN A 60 -5.22 2.42 1.48
CA ASN A 60 -4.46 1.39 2.18
C ASN A 60 -5.33 0.20 2.64
N SER A 61 -6.63 0.40 2.90
CA SER A 61 -7.59 -0.72 3.01
C SER A 61 -7.71 -1.49 1.71
N LEU A 62 -7.76 -0.79 0.56
CA LEU A 62 -7.77 -1.44 -0.74
C LEU A 62 -6.50 -2.27 -0.93
N THR A 63 -5.31 -1.69 -0.75
CA THR A 63 -4.04 -2.42 -0.91
C THR A 63 -3.94 -3.62 0.04
N MET A 64 -4.36 -3.48 1.30
CA MET A 64 -4.39 -4.59 2.24
C MET A 64 -5.34 -5.70 1.79
N SER A 65 -6.57 -5.34 1.40
CA SER A 65 -7.57 -6.32 0.99
C SER A 65 -7.24 -6.97 -0.36
N GLU A 66 -6.63 -6.23 -1.31
CA GLU A 66 -6.07 -6.78 -2.56
C GLU A 66 -4.96 -7.81 -2.27
N TYR A 67 -4.03 -7.50 -1.36
CA TYR A 67 -3.01 -8.44 -0.94
C TYR A 67 -3.63 -9.70 -0.34
N LEU A 68 -4.53 -9.56 0.66
CA LEU A 68 -5.17 -10.69 1.32
C LEU A 68 -5.98 -11.55 0.33
N SER A 69 -6.70 -10.92 -0.58
CA SER A 69 -7.38 -11.55 -1.70
C SER A 69 -6.44 -12.35 -2.60
N SER A 70 -5.25 -11.82 -2.88
CA SER A 70 -4.29 -12.49 -3.77
C SER A 70 -3.61 -13.72 -3.14
N VAL A 71 -3.56 -13.80 -1.81
CA VAL A 71 -2.84 -14.86 -1.09
C VAL A 71 -3.72 -15.83 -0.31
N SER A 72 -5.00 -15.51 -0.14
CA SER A 72 -5.95 -16.35 0.60
C SER A 72 -7.23 -16.57 -0.21
N PRO A 73 -7.45 -17.78 -0.74
CA PRO A 73 -8.71 -18.14 -1.40
C PRO A 73 -9.94 -17.97 -0.49
N GLU A 74 -9.78 -18.19 0.80
CA GLU A 74 -10.85 -17.95 1.79
C GLU A 74 -11.18 -16.46 1.90
N TRP A 75 -10.17 -15.59 2.00
CA TRP A 75 -10.39 -14.15 2.00
C TRP A 75 -11.07 -13.69 0.71
N GLN A 76 -10.55 -14.13 -0.44
CA GLN A 76 -11.08 -13.76 -1.74
C GLN A 76 -12.54 -14.16 -1.92
N SER A 77 -12.92 -15.36 -1.49
CA SER A 77 -14.29 -15.85 -1.64
C SER A 77 -15.28 -15.21 -0.66
N ARG A 78 -14.83 -14.85 0.54
CA ARG A 78 -15.73 -14.34 1.61
C ARG A 78 -15.80 -12.82 1.71
N ILE A 79 -14.71 -12.13 1.40
CA ILE A 79 -14.52 -10.70 1.72
C ILE A 79 -14.17 -9.90 0.47
N GLY A 80 -13.25 -10.43 -0.35
CA GLY A 80 -12.75 -9.74 -1.53
C GLY A 80 -11.91 -8.50 -1.21
N SER A 81 -11.88 -7.56 -2.16
CA SER A 81 -11.06 -6.34 -2.09
C SER A 81 -11.88 -5.08 -2.32
N GLY A 82 -11.50 -4.00 -1.63
CA GLY A 82 -12.20 -2.72 -1.70
C GLY A 82 -11.57 -1.64 -0.82
N THR A 83 -11.89 -0.37 -1.10
CA THR A 83 -11.51 0.75 -0.21
C THR A 83 -12.16 0.64 1.17
N TRP A 84 -13.21 -0.16 1.27
CA TRP A 84 -13.81 -0.65 2.49
C TRP A 84 -14.28 -2.10 2.24
N VAL A 85 -14.14 -2.95 3.25
CA VAL A 85 -14.58 -4.35 3.25
C VAL A 85 -15.15 -4.72 4.62
N PRO A 86 -16.03 -5.73 4.72
CA PRO A 86 -16.55 -6.21 6.00
C PRO A 86 -15.47 -7.00 6.77
N TRP A 87 -14.55 -6.29 7.43
CA TRP A 87 -13.46 -6.90 8.21
C TRP A 87 -14.00 -7.92 9.23
N PRO A 88 -13.57 -9.21 9.19
CA PRO A 88 -14.10 -10.26 10.07
C PRO A 88 -13.79 -10.07 11.56
N THR A 89 -12.74 -9.31 11.85
CA THR A 89 -12.27 -9.07 13.22
C THR A 89 -11.60 -7.71 13.33
N GLY A 90 -11.38 -7.28 14.58
CA GLY A 90 -10.68 -6.06 14.91
C GLY A 90 -11.60 -4.88 15.18
N LEU A 91 -10.98 -3.71 15.33
CA LEU A 91 -11.66 -2.44 15.61
C LEU A 91 -11.31 -1.41 14.53
N GLY A 92 -12.35 -0.80 13.96
CA GLY A 92 -12.23 0.23 12.94
C GLY A 92 -12.04 1.62 13.53
N TYR A 93 -11.12 2.40 12.94
CA TYR A 93 -10.92 3.80 13.25
C TYR A 93 -10.86 4.63 11.96
N SER A 94 -11.42 5.84 11.99
CA SER A 94 -11.36 6.75 10.85
C SER A 94 -9.99 7.41 10.76
N SER A 95 -9.43 7.51 9.55
CA SER A 95 -8.09 8.09 9.26
C SER A 95 -6.87 7.30 9.76
N ASN A 96 -5.73 7.50 9.09
CA ASN A 96 -4.44 6.93 9.51
C ASN A 96 -4.02 7.40 10.91
N SER A 97 -4.23 8.67 11.25
CA SER A 97 -3.78 9.22 12.53
C SER A 97 -4.48 8.58 13.73
N ARG A 98 -5.76 8.23 13.62
CA ARG A 98 -6.48 7.53 14.72
C ARG A 98 -6.07 6.07 14.83
N VAL A 99 -5.90 5.37 13.70
CA VAL A 99 -5.36 4.01 13.68
C VAL A 99 -3.96 4.00 14.31
N MET A 100 -3.09 4.93 13.91
CA MET A 100 -1.74 5.11 14.45
C MET A 100 -1.77 5.36 15.96
N ASN A 101 -2.55 6.35 16.41
CA ASN A 101 -2.67 6.65 17.83
C ASN A 101 -3.11 5.42 18.63
N LYS A 102 -4.09 4.65 18.11
CA LYS A 102 -4.54 3.44 18.80
C LYS A 102 -3.49 2.33 18.77
N LEU A 103 -2.80 2.13 17.65
CA LEU A 103 -1.69 1.18 17.51
C LEU A 103 -0.60 1.47 18.55
N MET A 104 -0.30 2.75 18.79
CA MET A 104 0.71 3.18 19.74
C MET A 104 0.36 2.80 21.20
N TRP A 105 -0.91 2.84 21.58
CA TRP A 105 -1.33 2.67 22.98
C TRP A 105 -2.01 1.33 23.28
N THR A 106 -2.01 0.40 22.32
CA THR A 106 -2.72 -0.87 22.46
C THR A 106 -1.74 -2.03 22.39
N PRO A 107 -1.37 -2.65 23.53
CA PRO A 107 -0.54 -3.84 23.54
C PRO A 107 -1.17 -4.97 22.70
N GLY A 108 -0.33 -5.63 21.92
CA GLY A 108 -0.74 -6.69 21.00
C GLY A 108 -1.45 -6.22 19.72
N ALA A 109 -1.45 -4.91 19.43
CA ALA A 109 -2.11 -4.40 18.23
C ALA A 109 -1.29 -4.61 16.96
N ILE A 110 -2.00 -4.91 15.87
CA ILE A 110 -1.47 -5.01 14.51
C ILE A 110 -2.36 -4.20 13.56
N SER A 111 -1.74 -3.52 12.62
CA SER A 111 -2.46 -2.75 11.59
C SER A 111 -1.64 -2.60 10.31
N TYR A 112 -2.27 -2.05 9.28
CA TYR A 112 -1.66 -1.61 8.04
C TYR A 112 -1.72 -0.07 7.97
N ILE A 113 -0.60 0.57 7.70
CA ILE A 113 -0.50 2.02 7.50
C ILE A 113 0.57 2.30 6.45
N ASP A 114 0.59 3.52 5.93
CA ASP A 114 1.56 3.92 4.91
C ASP A 114 2.99 3.95 5.49
N LEU A 115 3.98 3.60 4.66
CA LEU A 115 5.38 3.45 5.08
C LEU A 115 5.94 4.74 5.69
N VAL A 116 5.63 5.90 5.12
CA VAL A 116 6.08 7.21 5.64
C VAL A 116 5.68 7.41 7.11
N PHE A 117 4.44 7.07 7.49
CA PHE A 117 3.97 7.19 8.87
C PHE A 117 4.73 6.23 9.80
N ALA A 118 5.06 5.03 9.31
CA ALA A 118 5.85 4.06 10.05
C ALA A 118 7.27 4.58 10.34
N LEU A 119 7.91 5.17 9.32
CA LEU A 119 9.25 5.75 9.41
C LEU A 119 9.30 6.95 10.36
N GLU A 120 8.38 7.90 10.20
CA GLU A 120 8.28 9.09 11.06
C GLU A 120 8.09 8.73 12.55
N ASN A 121 7.34 7.65 12.82
CA ASN A 121 7.02 7.21 14.17
C ASN A 121 7.94 6.09 14.67
N LYS A 122 9.01 5.75 13.92
CA LYS A 122 10.00 4.71 14.25
C LYS A 122 9.35 3.37 14.61
N LEU A 123 8.32 2.99 13.86
CA LEU A 123 7.61 1.73 14.08
C LEU A 123 8.39 0.55 13.49
N PRO A 124 8.23 -0.65 14.07
CA PRO A 124 8.75 -1.88 13.47
C PRO A 124 8.22 -2.07 12.05
N LEU A 125 9.11 -2.38 11.12
CA LEU A 125 8.85 -2.63 9.70
C LEU A 125 8.92 -4.13 9.42
N PRO A 126 7.83 -4.89 9.63
CA PRO A 126 7.88 -6.35 9.57
C PRO A 126 8.15 -6.83 8.14
N PRO A 127 9.15 -7.73 7.94
CA PRO A 127 9.30 -8.42 6.68
C PRO A 127 8.08 -9.28 6.38
N ILE A 128 7.63 -9.29 5.12
CA ILE A 128 6.56 -10.16 4.65
C ILE A 128 7.12 -11.09 3.59
N LYS A 129 6.81 -12.38 3.70
CA LYS A 129 7.19 -13.35 2.67
C LYS A 129 6.40 -13.08 1.38
N ASN A 130 7.09 -12.74 0.32
CA ASN A 130 6.50 -12.40 -0.97
C ASN A 130 6.21 -13.62 -1.85
N ALA A 131 5.64 -13.37 -3.03
CA ALA A 131 5.31 -14.41 -4.01
C ALA A 131 6.52 -15.23 -4.49
N ALA A 132 7.74 -14.65 -4.44
CA ALA A 132 8.98 -15.35 -4.74
C ALA A 132 9.52 -16.19 -3.57
N GLY A 133 8.88 -16.10 -2.40
CA GLY A 133 9.27 -16.86 -1.20
C GLY A 133 10.27 -16.15 -0.28
N ASN A 134 10.64 -14.90 -0.59
CA ASN A 134 11.60 -14.11 0.20
C ASN A 134 10.88 -13.25 1.24
N TYR A 135 11.43 -13.17 2.45
CA TYR A 135 10.95 -12.20 3.44
C TYR A 135 11.56 -10.83 3.14
N VAL A 136 10.72 -9.92 2.62
CA VAL A 136 11.15 -8.59 2.17
C VAL A 136 10.70 -7.53 3.17
N VAL A 137 11.62 -6.64 3.55
CA VAL A 137 11.36 -5.46 4.40
C VAL A 137 10.72 -4.35 3.55
N PRO A 138 9.75 -3.58 4.08
CA PRO A 138 9.23 -2.44 3.34
C PRO A 138 10.26 -1.30 3.29
N THR A 139 10.72 -0.99 2.09
CA THR A 139 11.57 0.16 1.78
C THR A 139 11.06 0.83 0.50
N THR A 140 11.58 2.00 0.17
CA THR A 140 11.29 2.64 -1.12
C THR A 140 11.66 1.74 -2.29
N GLU A 141 12.80 1.05 -2.20
CA GLU A 141 13.33 0.16 -3.23
C GLU A 141 12.46 -1.10 -3.39
N SER A 142 12.02 -1.72 -2.30
CA SER A 142 11.17 -2.93 -2.38
C SER A 142 9.75 -2.63 -2.85
N LEU A 143 9.24 -1.41 -2.61
CA LEU A 143 8.00 -0.92 -3.20
C LEU A 143 8.17 -0.61 -4.70
N MET A 144 9.30 -0.02 -5.10
CA MET A 144 9.62 0.19 -6.52
C MET A 144 9.73 -1.13 -7.28
N ALA A 145 10.37 -2.15 -6.72
CA ALA A 145 10.48 -3.47 -7.34
C ALA A 145 9.10 -4.08 -7.65
N ALA A 146 8.09 -3.85 -6.80
CA ALA A 146 6.71 -4.27 -7.09
C ALA A 146 6.12 -3.52 -8.29
N ALA A 147 6.30 -2.20 -8.33
CA ALA A 147 5.79 -1.34 -9.40
C ALA A 147 6.48 -1.61 -10.76
N GLU A 148 7.81 -1.79 -10.77
CA GLU A 148 8.61 -2.07 -11.97
C GLU A 148 8.23 -3.40 -12.62
N SER A 149 7.94 -4.41 -11.80
CA SER A 149 7.57 -5.74 -12.27
C SER A 149 6.13 -5.86 -12.80
N THR A 150 5.35 -4.78 -12.72
CA THR A 150 3.95 -4.79 -13.18
C THR A 150 3.84 -4.17 -14.57
N GLU A 151 3.20 -4.92 -15.48
CA GLU A 151 2.77 -4.37 -16.76
C GLU A 151 1.65 -3.36 -16.55
N MET A 152 1.89 -2.10 -16.92
CA MET A 152 0.95 -1.00 -16.70
C MET A 152 -0.08 -0.94 -17.83
N PRO A 153 -1.39 -1.16 -17.56
CA PRO A 153 -2.43 -1.11 -18.57
C PRO A 153 -2.68 0.31 -19.08
N ALA A 154 -3.36 0.42 -20.24
CA ALA A 154 -3.62 1.71 -20.90
C ALA A 154 -4.50 2.68 -20.09
N ASP A 155 -5.31 2.17 -19.16
CA ASP A 155 -6.12 2.97 -18.23
C ASP A 155 -5.47 3.16 -16.86
N LEU A 156 -4.22 2.70 -16.71
CA LEU A 156 -3.38 2.74 -15.51
C LEU A 156 -3.87 1.95 -14.30
N ARG A 157 -5.04 1.31 -14.38
CA ARG A 157 -5.65 0.69 -13.20
C ARG A 157 -5.18 -0.74 -13.05
N THR A 158 -4.22 -0.95 -12.15
CA THR A 158 -3.77 -2.29 -11.80
C THR A 158 -3.35 -2.37 -10.33
N PRO A 159 -3.72 -3.45 -9.61
CA PRO A 159 -3.12 -3.73 -8.31
C PRO A 159 -1.67 -4.20 -8.51
N ILE A 160 -0.78 -3.75 -7.63
CA ILE A 160 0.61 -4.25 -7.56
C ILE A 160 0.88 -5.03 -6.27
N ALA A 161 -0.19 -5.36 -5.54
CA ALA A 161 -0.11 -6.20 -4.36
C ALA A 161 0.38 -7.61 -4.74
N ASN A 162 1.26 -8.16 -3.91
CA ASN A 162 1.88 -9.48 -4.09
C ASN A 162 2.55 -9.67 -5.47
N ALA A 163 3.20 -8.62 -5.99
CA ALA A 163 3.99 -8.69 -7.20
C ALA A 163 5.06 -9.81 -7.13
N LYS A 164 5.38 -10.41 -8.28
CA LYS A 164 6.19 -11.64 -8.36
C LYS A 164 7.71 -11.41 -8.29
N ALA A 165 8.18 -10.17 -8.36
CA ALA A 165 9.61 -9.89 -8.31
C ALA A 165 10.23 -10.28 -6.97
N GLU A 166 11.47 -10.79 -7.01
CA GLU A 166 12.14 -11.37 -5.84
C GLU A 166 12.29 -10.42 -4.65
N ASN A 167 12.46 -9.13 -4.94
CA ASN A 167 12.64 -8.07 -3.95
C ASN A 167 11.37 -7.21 -3.76
N ALA A 168 10.23 -7.60 -4.35
CA ALA A 168 8.99 -6.86 -4.22
C ALA A 168 8.39 -7.02 -2.82
N TYR A 169 8.09 -5.90 -2.16
CA TYR A 169 7.30 -5.91 -0.94
C TYR A 169 5.82 -6.19 -1.27
N PRO A 170 5.16 -7.17 -0.62
CA PRO A 170 3.83 -7.62 -1.06
C PRO A 170 2.67 -6.64 -0.84
N LEU A 171 2.81 -5.71 0.10
CA LEU A 171 1.82 -4.67 0.40
C LEU A 171 2.21 -3.35 -0.27
N ALA A 172 2.23 -3.36 -1.61
CA ALA A 172 2.48 -2.19 -2.45
C ALA A 172 1.20 -1.79 -3.20
N GLY A 173 1.03 -0.49 -3.45
CA GLY A 173 -0.14 0.04 -4.16
C GLY A 173 0.13 1.42 -4.75
N PHE A 174 -0.50 1.73 -5.87
CA PHE A 174 -0.48 3.06 -6.45
C PHE A 174 -1.52 3.99 -5.80
N THR A 175 -1.17 5.28 -5.74
CA THR A 175 -2.15 6.35 -5.56
C THR A 175 -2.46 6.99 -6.92
N TYR A 176 -3.68 7.51 -7.08
CA TYR A 176 -4.18 8.00 -8.35
C TYR A 176 -4.72 9.41 -8.20
N ILE A 177 -4.43 10.26 -9.19
CA ILE A 177 -5.10 11.54 -9.40
C ILE A 177 -6.15 11.33 -10.47
N LEU A 178 -7.40 11.66 -10.17
CA LEU A 178 -8.49 11.61 -11.13
C LEU A 178 -8.67 13.00 -11.75
N ILE A 179 -8.50 13.08 -13.07
CA ILE A 179 -8.77 14.28 -13.86
C ILE A 179 -9.88 14.02 -14.86
N ARG A 180 -10.56 15.08 -15.27
CA ARG A 180 -11.55 14.99 -16.35
C ARG A 180 -10.80 14.93 -17.67
N GLN A 181 -11.41 14.36 -18.72
CA GLN A 181 -10.80 14.34 -20.04
C GLN A 181 -11.41 15.37 -20.98
N GLN A 182 -12.73 15.55 -20.97
CA GLN A 182 -13.42 16.31 -22.02
C GLN A 182 -14.27 17.48 -21.51
N THR A 183 -14.41 17.62 -20.20
CA THR A 183 -15.36 18.57 -19.60
C THR A 183 -14.69 19.82 -19.03
N TYR A 184 -13.45 20.09 -19.44
CA TYR A 184 -12.83 21.39 -19.18
C TYR A 184 -13.36 22.41 -20.19
N THR A 185 -13.66 23.61 -19.71
CA THR A 185 -14.15 24.74 -20.53
C THR A 185 -13.15 25.89 -20.58
N ASP A 186 -12.10 25.82 -19.77
CA ASP A 186 -11.09 26.86 -19.58
C ASP A 186 -9.73 26.27 -19.99
N VAL A 187 -9.19 26.75 -21.11
CA VAL A 187 -7.96 26.24 -21.72
C VAL A 187 -6.76 26.48 -20.79
N GLU A 188 -6.65 27.68 -20.22
CA GLU A 188 -5.52 28.06 -19.36
C GLU A 188 -5.47 27.19 -18.10
N LYS A 189 -6.64 26.93 -17.47
CA LYS A 189 -6.70 26.03 -16.31
C LYS A 189 -6.40 24.58 -16.66
N ALA A 190 -6.89 24.10 -17.81
CA ALA A 190 -6.60 22.74 -18.27
C ALA A 190 -5.09 22.58 -18.54
N GLN A 191 -4.47 23.57 -19.17
CA GLN A 191 -3.04 23.59 -19.48
C GLN A 191 -2.20 23.59 -18.20
N ALA A 192 -2.48 24.52 -17.28
CA ALA A 192 -1.78 24.60 -16.00
C ALA A 192 -1.88 23.30 -15.18
N LEU A 193 -3.04 22.63 -15.20
CA LEU A 193 -3.21 21.33 -14.57
C LEU A 193 -2.34 20.26 -15.25
N THR A 194 -2.36 20.16 -16.58
CA THR A 194 -1.56 19.15 -17.28
C THR A 194 -0.06 19.39 -17.15
N ASP A 195 0.38 20.64 -17.14
CA ASP A 195 1.78 21.01 -16.93
C ASP A 195 2.23 20.66 -15.51
N PHE A 196 1.42 20.97 -14.50
CA PHE A 196 1.71 20.59 -13.12
C PHE A 196 1.82 19.07 -12.95
N LEU A 197 0.93 18.30 -13.58
CA LEU A 197 0.98 16.84 -13.53
C LEU A 197 2.18 16.29 -14.30
N TYR A 198 2.52 16.87 -15.45
CA TYR A 198 3.72 16.50 -16.20
C TYR A 198 4.99 16.76 -15.38
N TRP A 199 5.11 17.95 -14.77
CA TRP A 199 6.20 18.28 -13.85
C TRP A 199 6.26 17.27 -12.69
N SER A 200 5.11 16.96 -12.08
CA SER A 200 5.03 15.97 -10.99
C SER A 200 5.51 14.58 -11.41
N LEU A 201 5.25 14.17 -12.66
CA LEU A 201 5.67 12.89 -13.25
C LEU A 201 7.13 12.93 -13.79
N THR A 202 7.80 14.07 -13.75
CA THR A 202 9.17 14.24 -14.25
C THR A 202 10.06 14.81 -13.16
N GLU A 203 10.31 16.11 -13.18
CA GLU A 203 11.22 16.82 -12.27
C GLU A 203 10.76 16.78 -10.81
N GLY A 204 9.44 16.75 -10.58
CA GLY A 204 8.83 16.73 -9.26
C GLY A 204 9.09 15.43 -8.47
N GLN A 205 9.57 14.36 -9.10
CA GLN A 205 9.83 13.07 -8.43
C GLN A 205 10.87 13.18 -7.31
N GLY A 206 11.77 14.18 -7.35
CA GLY A 206 12.71 14.43 -6.25
C GLY A 206 12.02 14.81 -4.93
N ALA A 207 10.81 15.38 -4.97
CA ALA A 207 10.02 15.66 -3.77
C ALA A 207 9.43 14.39 -3.14
N THR A 208 9.05 13.41 -3.97
CA THR A 208 8.50 12.11 -3.56
C THR A 208 9.46 11.38 -2.60
N VAL A 209 10.75 11.33 -2.98
CA VAL A 209 11.81 10.70 -2.17
C VAL A 209 11.98 11.39 -0.82
N ARG A 210 11.98 12.73 -0.79
CA ARG A 210 12.11 13.49 0.48
C ARG A 210 10.96 13.24 1.45
N LEU A 211 9.78 12.93 0.92
CA LEU A 211 8.58 12.61 1.70
C LEU A 211 8.46 11.12 2.03
N GLY A 212 9.47 10.30 1.74
CA GLY A 212 9.47 8.86 2.07
C GLY A 212 8.58 8.02 1.16
N TYR A 213 8.24 8.51 -0.03
CA TYR A 213 7.51 7.76 -1.05
C TYR A 213 8.46 7.21 -2.12
N ALA A 214 8.11 6.05 -2.67
CA ALA A 214 8.79 5.48 -3.82
C ALA A 214 8.50 6.33 -5.07
N PRO A 215 9.51 6.77 -5.84
CA PRO A 215 9.29 7.40 -7.14
C PRO A 215 8.64 6.41 -8.11
N LEU A 216 7.87 6.94 -9.06
CA LEU A 216 7.24 6.12 -10.08
C LEU A 216 8.30 5.58 -11.06
N PRO A 217 8.27 4.28 -11.39
CA PRO A 217 9.09 3.72 -12.45
C PRO A 217 8.84 4.38 -13.81
N GLU A 218 9.86 4.40 -14.67
CA GLU A 218 9.79 5.07 -15.98
C GLU A 218 8.65 4.55 -16.87
N ASN A 219 8.44 3.24 -16.93
CA ASN A 219 7.34 2.62 -17.67
C ASN A 219 5.96 3.14 -17.21
N VAL A 220 5.78 3.34 -15.90
CA VAL A 220 4.54 3.88 -15.33
C VAL A 220 4.40 5.37 -15.64
N ARG A 221 5.48 6.15 -15.52
CA ARG A 221 5.48 7.60 -15.83
C ARG A 221 5.11 7.85 -17.29
N HIS A 222 5.68 7.09 -18.23
CA HIS A 222 5.34 7.21 -19.65
C HIS A 222 3.86 6.95 -19.92
N ARG A 223 3.30 5.86 -19.36
CA ARG A 223 1.85 5.57 -19.46
C ARG A 223 0.98 6.67 -18.84
N ALA A 224 1.41 7.26 -17.74
CA ALA A 224 0.71 8.37 -17.10
C ALA A 224 0.74 9.65 -17.95
N ILE A 225 1.87 9.99 -18.56
CA ILE A 225 2.02 11.13 -19.48
C ILE A 225 1.14 10.95 -20.72
N GLU A 226 0.98 9.73 -21.23
CA GLU A 226 0.03 9.43 -22.32
C GLU A 226 -1.41 9.79 -21.97
N GLN A 227 -1.81 9.74 -20.69
CA GLN A 227 -3.16 10.15 -20.28
C GLN A 227 -3.36 11.67 -20.33
N LEU A 228 -2.30 12.46 -20.08
CA LEU A 228 -2.39 13.92 -20.14
C LEU A 228 -2.74 14.39 -21.57
N ARG A 229 -2.22 13.69 -22.58
CA ARG A 229 -2.56 13.91 -24.00
C ARG A 229 -4.02 13.61 -24.34
N LYS A 230 -4.83 13.07 -23.44
CA LYS A 230 -6.28 12.85 -23.64
C LYS A 230 -7.14 14.00 -23.11
N VAL A 231 -6.54 14.99 -22.44
CA VAL A 231 -7.25 16.18 -21.95
C VAL A 231 -7.63 17.07 -23.12
N ARG A 232 -8.90 17.47 -23.18
CA ARG A 232 -9.51 18.26 -24.24
C ARG A 232 -10.31 19.43 -23.67
N VAL A 233 -10.27 20.56 -24.37
CA VAL A 233 -11.18 21.70 -24.21
C VAL A 233 -11.76 22.02 -25.58
N GLY A 234 -13.10 22.04 -25.71
CA GLY A 234 -13.74 22.26 -27.01
C GLY A 234 -13.40 21.21 -28.09
N GLY A 235 -12.94 20.02 -27.70
CA GLY A 235 -12.49 18.97 -28.63
C GLY A 235 -11.02 19.05 -29.03
N GLU A 236 -10.31 20.11 -28.64
CA GLU A 236 -8.89 20.30 -28.94
C GLU A 236 -8.01 19.78 -27.80
N GLN A 237 -6.89 19.15 -28.16
CA GLN A 237 -5.88 18.70 -27.20
C GLN A 237 -5.22 19.88 -26.53
N VAL A 238 -5.16 19.83 -25.19
CA VAL A 238 -4.51 20.87 -24.40
C VAL A 238 -3.01 20.56 -24.24
N PHE A 239 -2.69 19.36 -23.76
CA PHE A 239 -1.30 18.98 -23.51
C PHE A 239 -0.61 18.41 -24.76
N ASP A 240 0.37 19.11 -25.32
CA ASP A 240 1.24 18.66 -26.43
C ASP A 240 2.70 18.39 -26.01
N GLY A 241 3.09 18.85 -24.82
CA GLY A 241 4.39 18.70 -24.16
C GLY A 241 4.52 19.74 -23.05
N PRO A 242 5.62 19.77 -22.28
CA PRO A 242 5.83 20.91 -21.37
C PRO A 242 5.92 22.21 -22.17
N VAL A 243 5.22 23.24 -21.72
CA VAL A 243 5.44 24.61 -22.21
C VAL A 243 6.91 24.95 -21.95
N LYS A 244 7.65 25.28 -23.02
CA LYS A 244 9.06 25.66 -22.94
C LYS A 244 9.24 27.07 -22.39
#